data_AF-A0A5P9XVN9-F1
#
_entry.id   AF-A0A5P9XVN9-F1
#
_cell.length_a   1.000
_cell.length_b   1.000
_cell.length_c   1.000
_cell.angle_alpha   90.00
_cell.angle_beta   90.00
_cell.angle_gamma   90.00
#
_symmetry.space_group_name_H-M   'P 1'
#
loop_
_entity.id
_entity.type
_entity.pdbx_description
1 polymer ?
#
loop_
_entity_poly.entity_id
_entity_poly.type
_entity_poly.pdbx_seq_one_letter_code
_entity_poly.pdbx_strand_id
1 'polypeptide(L)'
;MVRECGLTAYLLLREGLGVEARLVRLKNRGPWTHVGVLVGGALFESIPSTERTRGGVHMGSLDDFCAPERAVKVGYIPISLVEPQCENLFHWCHKQVKLRIPFDDNYDLQDDRALYCSEFVYKAFLQIQINLISAELSTLSIPLVGLRKVVFPGDLIGMKPVFNNVFTLRS
;
A
#
# COMPACT_ATOMS: atom_id res chain seq x y z
N MET A 1 16.83 10.22 11.26
CA MET A 1 16.11 10.98 10.21
C MET A 1 14.68 10.44 10.12
N VAL A 2 13.80 10.82 11.06
CA VAL A 2 12.39 10.36 11.11
C VAL A 2 11.46 11.55 11.42
N ARG A 3 11.94 12.78 11.27
CA ARG A 3 11.36 13.95 11.95
C ARG A 3 10.27 14.70 11.17
N GLU A 4 10.03 14.40 9.90
CA GLU A 4 9.07 15.18 9.07
C GLU A 4 7.60 14.79 9.34
N CYS A 5 7.27 13.50 9.53
CA CYS A 5 5.89 13.07 9.86
C CYS A 5 5.63 12.81 11.35
N GLY A 6 6.59 13.07 12.24
CA GLY A 6 6.53 12.67 13.65
C GLY A 6 6.38 11.15 13.84
N LEU A 7 5.72 10.75 14.92
CA LEU A 7 5.45 9.33 15.22
C LEU A 7 4.15 8.81 14.56
N THR A 8 3.81 9.35 13.39
CA THR A 8 2.61 8.94 12.65
C THR A 8 3.01 8.33 11.32
N ALA A 9 2.47 7.14 11.03
CA ALA A 9 2.46 6.59 9.67
C ALA A 9 1.11 6.89 9.02
N TYR A 10 1.09 7.12 7.72
CA TYR A 10 -0.15 7.33 6.98
C TYR A 10 -0.31 6.24 5.93
N LEU A 11 -1.43 5.51 5.97
CA LEU A 11 -1.84 4.69 4.83
C LEU A 11 -2.42 5.62 3.79
N LEU A 12 -1.76 5.77 2.65
CA LEU A 12 -2.25 6.54 1.53
C LEU A 12 -3.08 5.63 0.63
N LEU A 13 -4.29 6.04 0.31
CA LEU A 13 -5.24 5.28 -0.48
C LEU A 13 -5.59 6.08 -1.73
N ARG A 14 -5.72 5.39 -2.86
CA ARG A 14 -6.28 6.01 -4.07
C ARG A 14 -7.23 5.09 -4.81
N GLU A 15 -8.26 5.70 -5.40
CA GLU A 15 -9.04 5.12 -6.47
C GLU A 15 -8.27 5.34 -7.78
N GLY A 16 -7.52 4.32 -8.17
CA GLY A 16 -6.66 4.33 -9.34
C GLY A 16 -7.42 4.11 -10.64
N LEU A 17 -6.84 4.63 -11.73
CA LEU A 17 -7.35 4.46 -13.10
C LEU A 17 -6.66 3.33 -13.88
N GLY A 18 -5.61 2.72 -13.30
CA GLY A 18 -4.73 1.73 -13.93
C GLY A 18 -5.23 0.27 -13.92
N VAL A 19 -4.35 -0.65 -14.32
CA VAL A 19 -4.63 -2.11 -14.38
C VAL A 19 -4.96 -2.68 -13.00
N GLU A 20 -4.37 -2.15 -11.93
CA GLU A 20 -4.68 -2.56 -10.54
C GLU A 20 -6.17 -2.34 -10.24
N ALA A 21 -6.77 -1.32 -10.85
CA ALA A 21 -8.17 -0.97 -10.67
C ALA A 21 -9.11 -2.03 -11.25
N ARG A 22 -8.71 -2.77 -12.28
CA ARG A 22 -9.58 -3.79 -12.89
C ARG A 22 -9.82 -4.98 -11.97
N LEU A 23 -8.81 -5.45 -11.25
CA LEU A 23 -8.93 -6.60 -10.34
C LEU A 23 -9.67 -6.26 -9.05
N VAL A 24 -9.44 -5.08 -8.49
CA VAL A 24 -10.14 -4.64 -7.28
C VAL A 24 -11.60 -4.30 -7.58
N ARG A 25 -11.92 -3.63 -8.70
CA ARG A 25 -13.30 -3.31 -9.09
C ARG A 25 -14.18 -4.55 -9.33
N LEU A 26 -13.59 -5.72 -9.58
CA LEU A 26 -14.31 -6.99 -9.73
C LEU A 26 -14.88 -7.50 -8.39
N LYS A 27 -14.49 -6.94 -7.25
CA LYS A 27 -14.99 -7.30 -5.92
C LYS A 27 -15.52 -6.03 -5.25
N ASN A 28 -16.76 -6.04 -4.75
CA ASN A 28 -17.40 -4.93 -4.02
C ASN A 28 -16.72 -4.61 -2.65
N ARG A 29 -15.43 -4.34 -2.62
CA ARG A 29 -14.63 -4.04 -1.41
C ARG A 29 -14.27 -2.56 -1.27
N GLY A 30 -15.02 -1.69 -1.96
CA GLY A 30 -14.85 -0.24 -1.91
C GLY A 30 -14.07 0.32 -3.10
N PRO A 31 -13.93 1.65 -3.17
CA PRO A 31 -13.37 2.34 -4.34
C PRO A 31 -11.83 2.31 -4.38
N TRP A 32 -11.18 1.87 -3.30
CA TRP A 32 -9.73 1.93 -3.16
C TRP A 32 -9.06 0.80 -3.90
N THR A 33 -8.28 1.14 -4.92
CA THR A 33 -7.61 0.15 -5.78
C THR A 33 -6.12 0.07 -5.52
N HIS A 34 -5.57 0.98 -4.73
CA HIS A 34 -4.15 1.04 -4.43
C HIS A 34 -3.90 1.65 -3.06
N VAL A 35 -2.81 1.21 -2.43
CA VAL A 35 -2.39 1.68 -1.11
C VAL A 35 -0.87 1.76 -1.01
N GLY A 36 -0.38 2.80 -0.33
CA GLY A 36 1.01 2.95 0.07
C GLY A 36 1.11 3.36 1.55
N VAL A 37 2.33 3.44 2.06
CA VAL A 37 2.61 3.91 3.43
C VAL A 37 3.57 5.09 3.39
N LEU A 38 3.17 6.20 4.00
CA LEU A 38 4.03 7.35 4.26
C LEU A 38 4.51 7.26 5.70
N VAL A 39 5.82 7.12 5.90
CA VAL A 39 6.45 7.03 7.22
C VAL A 39 7.80 7.74 7.19
N GLY A 40 8.09 8.54 8.22
CA GLY A 40 9.34 9.31 8.30
C GLY A 40 9.57 10.27 7.13
N GLY A 41 8.51 10.79 6.50
CA GLY A 41 8.57 11.68 5.33
C GLY A 41 8.65 10.97 3.97
N ALA A 42 8.83 9.65 3.96
CA ALA A 42 9.00 8.87 2.72
C ALA A 42 7.76 8.04 2.41
N LEU A 43 7.24 8.16 1.17
CA LEU A 43 6.20 7.29 0.65
C LEU A 43 6.83 6.00 0.10
N PHE A 44 6.35 4.86 0.57
CA PHE A 44 6.66 3.55 0.05
C PHE A 44 5.40 2.88 -0.50
N GLU A 45 5.51 2.31 -1.69
CA GLU A 45 4.40 1.61 -2.34
C GLU A 45 4.95 0.50 -3.25
N SER A 46 4.09 -0.48 -3.58
CA SER A 46 4.38 -1.48 -4.60
C SER A 46 3.45 -1.31 -5.78
N ILE A 47 3.99 -1.07 -6.97
CA ILE A 47 3.21 -0.82 -8.20
C ILE A 47 3.44 -1.95 -9.21
N PRO A 48 2.46 -2.30 -10.05
CA PRO A 48 2.65 -3.26 -11.14
C PRO A 48 3.69 -2.75 -12.13
N SER A 49 4.24 -3.69 -12.88
CA SER A 49 5.08 -3.34 -14.02
C SER A 49 4.26 -2.64 -15.11
N THR A 50 4.89 -1.72 -15.81
CA THR A 50 4.34 -1.03 -16.98
C THR A 50 5.36 -1.06 -18.10
N GLU A 51 5.01 -0.61 -19.30
CA GLU A 51 5.99 -0.44 -20.39
C GLU A 51 7.15 0.49 -20.00
N ARG A 52 6.96 1.36 -18.99
CA ARG A 52 7.93 2.36 -18.56
C ARG A 52 8.66 1.98 -17.25
N THR A 53 8.14 1.03 -16.48
CA THR A 53 8.64 0.72 -15.14
C THR A 53 8.65 -0.79 -14.90
N ARG A 54 9.70 -1.30 -14.24
CA ARG A 54 9.82 -2.73 -13.92
C ARG A 54 8.80 -3.21 -12.87
N GLY A 55 8.07 -2.30 -12.23
CA GLY A 55 7.18 -2.58 -11.11
C GLY A 55 7.94 -2.94 -9.82
N GLY A 56 7.17 -3.24 -8.77
CA GLY A 56 7.65 -3.65 -7.46
C GLY A 56 7.68 -2.54 -6.42
N VAL A 57 8.31 -2.85 -5.29
CA VAL A 57 8.40 -1.96 -4.12
C VAL A 57 9.41 -0.84 -4.40
N HIS A 58 8.96 0.41 -4.29
CA HIS A 58 9.79 1.59 -4.48
C HIS A 58 9.44 2.72 -3.51
N MET A 59 10.30 3.74 -3.48
CA MET A 59 9.95 5.04 -2.89
C MET A 59 9.19 5.86 -3.93
N GLY A 60 7.97 6.27 -3.59
CA GLY A 60 7.11 7.11 -4.44
C GLY A 60 7.22 8.58 -4.06
N SER A 61 6.53 9.43 -4.83
CA SER A 61 6.30 10.83 -4.49
C SER A 61 4.81 11.07 -4.28
N LEU A 62 4.46 12.00 -3.37
CA LEU A 62 3.05 12.37 -3.17
C LEU A 62 2.44 12.99 -4.43
N ASP A 63 3.22 13.74 -5.21
CA ASP A 63 2.77 14.31 -6.49
C ASP A 63 2.35 13.20 -7.45
N ASP A 64 3.23 12.22 -7.67
CA ASP A 64 2.96 11.08 -8.56
C ASP A 64 1.86 10.16 -8.02
N PHE A 65 1.70 10.09 -6.70
CA PHE A 65 0.63 9.30 -6.08
C PHE A 65 -0.74 9.94 -6.34
N CYS A 66 -0.81 11.26 -6.24
CA CYS A 66 -2.03 12.07 -6.35
C CYS A 66 -2.32 12.60 -7.75
N ALA A 67 -1.44 12.37 -8.73
CA ALA A 67 -1.58 12.90 -10.08
C ALA A 67 -2.95 12.55 -10.69
N PRO A 68 -3.65 13.50 -11.34
CA PRO A 68 -5.01 13.32 -11.84
C PRO A 68 -5.12 12.22 -12.90
N GLU A 69 -4.05 11.95 -13.65
CA GLU A 69 -3.96 10.84 -14.59
C GLU A 69 -3.88 9.46 -13.93
N ARG A 70 -3.57 9.40 -12.63
CA ARG A 70 -3.41 8.17 -11.85
C ARG A 70 -4.54 7.93 -10.86
N ALA A 71 -5.15 9.00 -10.31
CA ALA A 71 -6.12 8.90 -9.23
C ALA A 71 -7.39 9.71 -9.51
N VAL A 72 -8.56 9.06 -9.40
CA VAL A 72 -9.87 9.74 -9.35
C VAL A 72 -10.10 10.35 -7.97
N LYS A 73 -9.69 9.62 -6.94
CA LYS A 73 -9.86 10.00 -5.54
C LYS A 73 -8.64 9.58 -4.75
N VAL A 74 -8.24 10.43 -3.81
CA VAL A 74 -7.17 10.12 -2.85
C VAL A 74 -7.68 10.32 -1.43
N GLY A 75 -7.12 9.56 -0.50
CA GLY A 75 -7.38 9.70 0.92
C GLY A 75 -6.23 9.14 1.74
N TYR A 76 -6.29 9.34 3.05
CA TYR A 76 -5.31 8.76 3.96
C TYR A 76 -5.93 8.31 5.27
N ILE A 77 -5.26 7.37 5.95
CA ILE A 77 -5.58 6.94 7.32
C ILE A 77 -4.33 7.17 8.18
N PRO A 78 -4.39 8.06 9.19
CA PRO A 78 -3.28 8.22 10.13
C PRO A 78 -3.25 7.06 11.14
N ILE A 79 -2.06 6.57 11.43
CA ILE A 79 -1.79 5.54 12.43
C ILE A 79 -0.72 6.08 13.39
N SER A 80 -1.11 6.31 14.64
CA SER A 80 -0.17 6.68 15.69
C SER A 80 0.73 5.49 16.04
N LEU A 81 2.03 5.74 16.07
CA LEU A 81 3.07 4.78 16.40
C LEU A 81 3.85 5.26 17.63
N VAL A 82 4.60 4.35 18.24
CA VAL A 82 5.72 4.72 19.12
C VAL A 82 7.03 4.79 18.32
N GLU A 83 8.06 5.44 18.86
CA GLU A 83 9.35 5.65 18.17
C GLU A 83 9.97 4.35 17.61
N PRO A 84 10.09 3.24 18.36
CA PRO A 84 10.62 1.99 17.81
C PRO A 84 9.80 1.44 16.64
N GLN A 85 8.47 1.61 16.65
CA GLN A 85 7.61 1.15 15.57
C GLN A 85 7.82 2.00 14.31
N CYS A 86 7.92 3.32 14.45
CA CYS A 86 8.16 4.21 13.32
C CYS A 86 9.52 3.90 12.65
N GLU A 87 10.58 3.73 13.45
CA GLU A 87 11.91 3.38 12.95
C GLU A 87 11.93 2.01 12.27
N ASN A 88 11.35 0.99 12.91
CA ASN A 88 11.34 -0.37 12.35
C ASN A 88 10.51 -0.44 11.06
N LEU A 89 9.38 0.27 11.00
CA LEU A 89 8.55 0.35 9.79
C LEU A 89 9.33 1.00 8.65
N PHE A 90 9.94 2.16 8.90
CA PHE A 90 10.75 2.86 7.91
C PHE A 90 11.92 1.99 7.40
N HIS A 91 12.68 1.37 8.32
CA HIS A 91 13.81 0.52 7.96
C HIS A 91 13.39 -0.71 7.16
N TRP A 92 12.26 -1.33 7.52
CA TRP A 92 11.76 -2.48 6.77
C TRP A 92 11.32 -2.08 5.36
N CYS A 93 10.52 -1.01 5.22
CA CYS A 93 10.09 -0.52 3.90
C CYS A 93 11.30 -0.19 3.02
N HIS A 94 12.26 0.55 3.56
CA HIS A 94 13.47 0.91 2.84
C HIS A 94 14.34 -0.30 2.47
N LYS A 95 14.38 -1.35 3.31
CA LYS A 95 15.03 -2.62 2.99
C LYS A 95 14.39 -3.28 1.77
N GLN A 96 13.05 -3.31 1.67
CA GLN A 96 12.37 -3.92 0.52
C GLN A 96 12.67 -3.16 -0.78
N VAL A 97 12.74 -1.82 -0.73
CA VAL A 97 13.17 -1.00 -1.87
C VAL A 97 14.60 -1.36 -2.30
N LYS A 98 15.53 -1.50 -1.34
CA LYS A 98 16.92 -1.88 -1.64
C LYS A 98 17.03 -3.28 -2.26
N LEU A 99 16.21 -4.22 -1.81
CA LEU A 99 16.13 -5.57 -2.35
C LEU A 99 15.44 -5.62 -3.72
N ARG A 100 14.81 -4.53 -4.15
CA ARG A 100 14.05 -4.43 -5.41
C ARG A 100 13.00 -5.52 -5.52
N ILE A 101 12.23 -5.72 -4.45
CA ILE A 101 11.16 -6.71 -4.42
C ILE A 101 10.20 -6.44 -5.59
N PRO A 102 10.01 -7.40 -6.51
CA PRO A 102 9.11 -7.25 -7.66
C PRO A 102 7.64 -7.20 -7.23
N PHE A 103 6.79 -6.75 -8.15
CA PHE A 103 5.35 -6.82 -7.96
C PHE A 103 4.88 -8.26 -8.07
N ASP A 104 3.92 -8.64 -7.25
CA ASP A 104 3.31 -9.97 -7.30
C ASP A 104 2.07 -9.97 -8.21
N ASP A 105 2.26 -10.45 -9.43
CA ASP A 105 1.19 -10.62 -10.41
C ASP A 105 0.27 -11.83 -10.12
N ASN A 106 0.70 -12.74 -9.24
CA ASN A 106 -0.05 -13.95 -8.88
C ASN A 106 -0.91 -13.79 -7.60
N TYR A 107 -0.75 -12.68 -6.88
CA TYR A 107 -1.43 -12.38 -5.62
C TYR A 107 -1.31 -13.55 -4.61
N ASP A 108 -0.12 -14.11 -4.49
CA ASP A 108 0.22 -15.22 -3.60
C ASP A 108 0.72 -14.70 -2.24
N LEU A 109 -0.20 -14.54 -1.30
CA LEU A 109 0.08 -14.03 0.04
C LEU A 109 1.13 -14.85 0.83
N GLN A 110 1.42 -16.09 0.41
CA GLN A 110 2.38 -16.97 1.06
C GLN A 110 3.82 -16.81 0.54
N ASP A 111 4.02 -16.13 -0.59
CA ASP A 111 5.35 -15.92 -1.18
C ASP A 111 5.84 -14.49 -0.92
N ASP A 112 6.93 -14.35 -0.18
CA ASP A 112 7.54 -13.04 0.13
C ASP A 112 8.52 -12.55 -0.95
N ARG A 113 8.72 -13.31 -2.03
CA ARG A 113 9.67 -12.95 -3.10
C ARG A 113 9.15 -11.83 -4.00
N ALA A 114 7.84 -11.60 -4.00
CA ALA A 114 7.16 -10.53 -4.72
C ALA A 114 6.03 -10.00 -3.82
N LEU A 115 5.67 -8.73 -3.93
CA LEU A 115 4.63 -8.14 -3.09
C LEU A 115 3.74 -7.21 -3.91
N TYR A 116 2.42 -7.40 -3.86
CA TYR A 116 1.48 -6.40 -4.38
C TYR A 116 1.17 -5.32 -3.33
N CYS A 117 0.49 -4.24 -3.72
CA CYS A 117 0.39 -3.01 -2.93
C CYS A 117 -0.11 -3.21 -1.48
N SER A 118 -1.27 -3.82 -1.31
CA SER A 118 -1.90 -4.02 0.01
C SER A 118 -1.22 -5.11 0.83
N GLU A 119 -0.65 -6.14 0.20
CA GLU A 119 0.19 -7.12 0.88
C GLU A 119 1.48 -6.49 1.42
N PHE A 120 2.16 -5.67 0.62
CA PHE A 120 3.35 -4.95 1.05
C PHE A 120 3.06 -4.14 2.33
N VAL A 121 1.98 -3.35 2.32
CA VAL A 121 1.56 -2.56 3.47
C VAL A 121 1.19 -3.45 4.66
N TYR A 122 0.42 -4.52 4.44
CA TYR A 122 0.06 -5.46 5.50
C TYR A 122 1.30 -6.09 6.16
N LYS A 123 2.21 -6.65 5.36
CA LYS A 123 3.43 -7.29 5.85
C LYS A 123 4.37 -6.30 6.52
N ALA A 124 4.42 -5.05 6.08
CA ALA A 124 5.18 -3.98 6.73
C ALA A 124 4.71 -3.76 8.18
N PHE A 125 3.39 -3.66 8.39
CA PHE A 125 2.83 -3.42 9.71
C PHE A 125 2.92 -4.64 10.64
N LEU A 126 2.91 -5.86 10.09
CA LEU A 126 3.19 -7.06 10.89
C LEU A 126 4.59 -7.04 11.53
N GLN A 127 5.58 -6.43 10.89
CA GLN A 127 6.94 -6.32 11.46
C GLN A 127 6.99 -5.47 12.72
N ILE A 128 6.02 -4.57 12.88
CA ILE A 128 5.87 -3.71 14.05
C ILE A 128 4.72 -4.18 14.96
N GLN A 129 4.30 -5.43 14.78
CA GLN A 129 3.28 -6.12 15.57
C GLN A 129 1.89 -5.47 15.50
N ILE A 130 1.57 -4.80 14.38
CA ILE A 130 0.25 -4.22 14.13
C ILE A 130 -0.44 -5.05 13.05
N ASN A 131 -1.58 -5.65 13.38
CA ASN A 131 -2.41 -6.32 12.39
C ASN A 131 -3.39 -5.32 11.74
N LEU A 132 -3.21 -5.05 10.45
CA LEU A 132 -4.09 -4.15 9.69
C LEU A 132 -5.37 -4.81 9.17
N ILE A 133 -5.44 -6.14 9.16
CA ILE A 133 -6.61 -6.83 8.61
C ILE A 133 -7.78 -6.65 9.58
N SER A 134 -8.85 -6.03 9.09
CA SER A 134 -10.04 -5.74 9.89
C SER A 134 -11.23 -6.65 9.58
N ALA A 135 -11.13 -7.47 8.53
CA ALA A 135 -12.18 -8.35 8.04
C ALA A 135 -11.60 -9.69 7.55
N GLU A 136 -12.47 -10.67 7.29
CA GLU A 136 -12.04 -11.91 6.64
C GLU A 136 -11.44 -11.64 5.25
N LEU A 137 -10.31 -12.29 4.97
CA LEU A 137 -9.62 -12.17 3.70
C LEU A 137 -10.51 -12.59 2.54
N SER A 138 -10.47 -11.79 1.48
CA SER A 138 -11.23 -12.06 0.28
C SER A 138 -10.56 -13.15 -0.57
N THR A 139 -11.38 -13.94 -1.28
CA THR A 139 -10.86 -14.91 -2.26
C THR A 139 -10.99 -14.37 -3.68
N LEU A 140 -9.89 -14.37 -4.42
CA LEU A 140 -9.83 -14.04 -5.84
C LEU A 140 -9.68 -15.33 -6.67
N SER A 141 -10.45 -15.46 -7.75
CA SER A 141 -10.25 -16.52 -8.73
C SER A 141 -9.40 -15.98 -9.86
N ILE A 142 -8.18 -16.49 -10.00
CA ILE A 142 -7.23 -16.07 -11.02
C ILE A 142 -7.18 -17.16 -12.09
N PRO A 143 -7.45 -16.85 -13.37
CA PRO A 143 -7.33 -17.82 -14.45
C PRO A 143 -5.96 -18.52 -14.44
N LEU A 144 -5.94 -19.83 -14.62
CA LEU A 144 -4.73 -20.68 -14.64
C LEU A 144 -3.98 -20.82 -13.29
N VAL A 145 -4.27 -20.01 -12.27
CA VAL A 145 -3.66 -20.10 -10.93
C VAL A 145 -4.63 -20.71 -9.89
N GLY A 146 -5.93 -20.44 -10.03
CA GLY A 146 -6.97 -20.93 -9.12
C GLY A 146 -7.39 -19.89 -8.07
N LEU A 147 -7.92 -20.38 -6.95
CA LEU A 147 -8.40 -19.51 -5.86
C LEU A 147 -7.24 -19.08 -4.95
N ARG A 148 -7.11 -17.78 -4.72
CA ARG A 148 -6.13 -17.16 -3.82
C ARG A 148 -6.82 -16.32 -2.76
N LYS A 149 -6.32 -16.38 -1.52
CA LYS A 149 -6.67 -15.38 -0.49
C LYS A 149 -5.85 -14.13 -0.75
N VAL A 150 -6.53 -12.99 -0.82
CA VAL A 150 -5.95 -11.70 -1.19
C VAL A 150 -6.35 -10.66 -0.14
N VAL A 151 -5.44 -9.76 0.16
CA VAL A 151 -5.70 -8.57 0.97
C VAL A 151 -6.04 -7.43 0.01
N PHE A 152 -7.26 -6.92 0.01
CA PHE A 152 -7.55 -5.70 -0.75
C PHE A 152 -7.22 -4.44 0.06
N PRO A 153 -6.97 -3.29 -0.59
CA PRO A 153 -6.85 -2.02 0.13
C PRO A 153 -8.02 -1.73 1.07
N GLY A 154 -9.24 -2.13 0.69
CA GLY A 154 -10.43 -2.00 1.54
C GLY A 154 -10.52 -3.01 2.71
N ASP A 155 -9.69 -4.06 2.72
CA ASP A 155 -9.60 -5.00 3.84
C ASP A 155 -8.67 -4.46 4.95
N LEU A 156 -7.77 -3.53 4.58
CA LEU A 156 -6.89 -2.81 5.51
C LEU A 156 -7.69 -1.79 6.30
N ILE A 157 -7.56 -1.87 7.63
CA ILE A 157 -8.17 -1.02 8.67
C ILE A 157 -9.54 -0.45 8.28
N GLY A 158 -10.60 -0.98 8.91
CA GLY A 158 -12.00 -0.52 8.79
C GLY A 158 -12.29 0.90 9.31
N MET A 159 -11.29 1.76 9.37
CA MET A 159 -11.40 3.20 9.59
C MET A 159 -11.76 3.90 8.29
N LYS A 160 -12.60 4.93 8.39
CA LYS A 160 -12.97 5.75 7.23
C LYS A 160 -11.79 6.64 6.84
N PRO A 161 -11.31 6.61 5.59
CA PRO A 161 -10.24 7.49 5.15
C PRO A 161 -10.64 8.96 5.23
N VAL A 162 -9.67 9.81 5.56
CA VAL A 162 -9.81 11.26 5.43
C VAL A 162 -9.63 11.61 3.97
N PHE A 163 -10.60 12.35 3.43
CA PHE A 163 -10.58 12.86 2.07
C PHE A 163 -10.22 14.34 2.15
N ASN A 164 -9.30 14.79 1.29
CA ASN A 164 -8.71 16.14 1.19
C ASN A 164 -7.37 16.29 1.92
N ASN A 165 -6.54 17.20 1.39
CA ASN A 165 -5.28 17.66 1.98
C ASN A 165 -4.15 16.61 2.12
N VAL A 166 -4.03 15.61 1.23
CA VAL A 166 -2.86 14.71 1.22
C VAL A 166 -1.53 15.51 1.12
N PHE A 167 -1.55 16.66 0.43
CA PHE A 167 -0.39 17.55 0.35
C PHE A 167 0.01 18.21 1.68
N THR A 168 -0.86 18.25 2.70
CA THR A 168 -0.47 18.76 4.03
C THR A 168 0.39 17.76 4.80
N LEU A 169 0.59 16.54 4.28
CA LEU A 169 1.51 15.54 4.86
C LEU A 169 2.99 15.82 4.53
N ARG A 170 3.30 16.92 3.83
CA ARG A 170 4.65 17.38 3.47
C ARG A 170 5.36 18.17 4.58
N SER A 171 4.81 18.19 5.80
CA SER A 171 5.26 19.06 6.90
C SER A 171 6.71 18.85 7.30
#